data_AF-A0A962N0E8-F1
#
_entry.id   AF-A0A962N0E8-F1
#
_cell.length_a   1.000
_cell.length_b   1.000
_cell.length_c   1.000
_cell.angle_alpha   90.00
_cell.angle_beta   90.00
_cell.angle_gamma   90.00
#
_symmetry.space_group_name_H-M   'P 1'
#
loop_
_entity.id
_entity.type
_entity.pdbx_description
1 polymer ?
#
loop_
_entity_poly.entity_id
_entity_poly.type
_entity_poly.pdbx_seq_one_letter_code
_entity_poly.pdbx_strand_id
1 'polypeptide(L)'
;MPLPINLDDISNLIRSAKTDLKQRGGDYKATFDAMSASLQQEIQEIAALRDRGASVMPEIRFQDIVAGNISQAQQHLIRKRGCAVIRNTFPQALAEAWNQRIGDYVAENGYYDTPDKGLDKYFSSLQTGKPQILSVYWSKPQMEARQHENMAQTRRFLNRLWTHEHGGQAVFDPDRECTYADRTRRREPGDNSLGLKPHMDGGSVERWLDTEGFHQVYRHLISGNWEAYDPFDAAYRTETREIPSPAVCSMFRTFQGWTALTPQGPNDGTLQLIPSSRVMGWMFLRALQDDVPADSLCDAIPARALLCSPRWHQLALDGLTSIPHMQPGDTIWWHPDVIHAVEDRHQGQGYSNVMYIGAAPWCQKNADYLKKQAPAFLGGESAPDFAPENYELAYHDRAGVADLTQLGKQQMGLEPW
;
A
#
# COMPACT_ATOMS: atom_id res chain seq x y z
N MET A 1 11.54 -23.07 13.13
CA MET A 1 11.53 -21.76 12.45
C MET A 1 12.68 -21.77 11.45
N PRO A 2 12.42 -21.51 10.17
CA PRO A 2 13.49 -21.30 9.19
C PRO A 2 14.38 -20.14 9.60
N LEU A 3 15.66 -20.19 9.24
CA LEU A 3 16.63 -19.18 9.64
C LEU A 3 16.28 -17.81 9.01
N PRO A 4 16.40 -16.70 9.76
CA PRO A 4 16.22 -15.36 9.21
C PRO A 4 17.22 -15.11 8.07
N ILE A 5 16.83 -14.30 7.08
CA ILE A 5 17.70 -13.89 5.98
C ILE A 5 18.95 -13.24 6.59
N ASN A 6 20.12 -13.85 6.41
CA ASN A 6 21.37 -13.32 6.93
C ASN A 6 21.80 -12.11 6.09
N LEU A 7 21.64 -10.90 6.65
CA LEU A 7 21.94 -9.65 5.97
C LEU A 7 23.45 -9.43 5.75
N ASP A 8 24.30 -10.07 6.55
CA ASP A 8 25.76 -9.90 6.48
C ASP A 8 26.35 -10.49 5.19
N ASP A 9 25.61 -11.36 4.49
CA ASP A 9 26.03 -11.99 3.24
C ASP A 9 24.98 -11.87 2.12
N ILE A 10 24.26 -10.75 2.08
CA ILE A 10 23.16 -10.53 1.13
C ILE A 10 23.61 -10.72 -0.33
N SER A 11 24.83 -10.31 -0.70
CA SER A 11 25.34 -10.43 -2.06
C SER A 11 25.46 -11.89 -2.51
N ASN A 12 25.94 -12.80 -1.65
CA ASN A 12 26.02 -14.22 -1.99
C ASN A 12 24.65 -14.89 -1.95
N LEU A 13 23.74 -14.45 -1.07
CA LEU A 13 22.35 -14.89 -1.08
C LEU A 13 21.67 -14.56 -2.41
N ILE A 14 21.85 -13.33 -2.91
CA ILE A 14 21.32 -12.91 -4.22
C ILE A 14 21.93 -13.74 -5.35
N ARG A 15 23.25 -13.95 -5.36
CA ARG A 15 23.92 -14.80 -6.36
C ARG A 15 23.34 -16.22 -6.38
N SER A 16 23.18 -16.80 -5.20
CA SER A 16 22.65 -18.16 -5.04
C SER A 16 21.20 -18.24 -5.50
N ALA A 17 20.37 -17.29 -5.09
CA ALA A 17 18.96 -17.22 -5.49
C ALA A 17 18.78 -17.04 -7.00
N LYS A 18 19.54 -16.14 -7.64
CA LYS A 18 19.49 -15.98 -9.11
C LYS A 18 19.92 -17.25 -9.83
N THR A 19 20.94 -17.94 -9.32
CA THR A 19 21.42 -19.22 -9.89
C THR A 19 20.35 -20.30 -9.77
N ASP A 20 19.77 -20.46 -8.59
CA ASP A 20 18.70 -21.43 -8.31
C ASP A 20 17.44 -21.13 -9.14
N LEU A 21 16.99 -19.88 -9.21
CA LEU A 21 15.89 -19.46 -10.07
C LEU A 21 16.16 -19.79 -11.54
N LYS A 22 17.36 -19.49 -12.06
CA LYS A 22 17.74 -19.84 -13.44
C LYS A 22 17.80 -21.35 -13.70
N GLN A 23 17.99 -22.17 -12.66
CA GLN A 23 17.96 -23.64 -12.77
C GLN A 23 16.55 -24.24 -12.67
N ARG A 24 15.61 -23.55 -11.98
CA ARG A 24 14.23 -24.02 -11.76
C ARG A 24 13.33 -23.98 -13.00
N GLY A 25 13.83 -23.45 -14.11
CA GLY A 25 13.17 -23.50 -15.42
C GLY A 25 12.71 -22.14 -15.91
N GLY A 26 12.13 -22.14 -17.12
CA GLY A 26 11.70 -20.94 -17.84
C GLY A 26 12.83 -20.30 -18.67
N ASP A 27 12.56 -20.02 -19.94
CA ASP A 27 13.40 -19.10 -20.71
C ASP A 27 13.07 -17.68 -20.23
N TYR A 28 13.77 -17.22 -19.19
CA TYR A 28 13.52 -15.89 -18.62
C TYR A 28 13.81 -14.75 -19.59
N LYS A 29 14.65 -14.95 -20.61
CA LYS A 29 14.88 -13.99 -21.68
C LYS A 29 13.62 -13.87 -22.53
N ALA A 30 13.13 -14.99 -23.07
CA ALA A 30 11.92 -15.01 -23.90
C ALA A 30 10.68 -14.56 -23.12
N THR A 31 10.53 -15.00 -21.86
CA THR A 31 9.42 -14.62 -20.97
C THR A 31 9.44 -13.13 -20.69
N PHE A 32 10.60 -12.56 -20.37
CA PHE A 32 10.75 -11.13 -20.13
C PHE A 32 10.49 -10.31 -21.40
N ASP A 33 10.98 -10.74 -22.56
CA ASP A 33 10.77 -10.04 -23.83
C ASP A 33 9.26 -10.02 -24.19
N ALA A 34 8.56 -11.16 -24.04
CA ALA A 34 7.13 -11.27 -24.31
C ALA A 34 6.30 -10.40 -23.33
N MET A 35 6.57 -10.49 -22.03
CA MET A 35 5.88 -9.67 -21.04
C MET A 35 6.20 -8.18 -21.22
N SER A 36 7.42 -7.82 -21.60
CA SER A 36 7.82 -6.44 -21.91
C SER A 36 7.04 -5.86 -23.09
N ALA A 37 6.85 -6.64 -24.16
CA ALA A 37 6.05 -6.21 -25.30
C ALA A 37 4.58 -5.97 -24.92
N SER A 38 3.99 -6.85 -24.10
CA SER A 38 2.62 -6.65 -23.59
C SER A 38 2.52 -5.44 -22.65
N LEU A 39 3.48 -5.27 -21.73
CA LEU A 39 3.49 -4.15 -20.80
C LEU A 39 3.69 -2.83 -21.55
N GLN A 40 4.52 -2.79 -22.59
CA GLN A 40 4.75 -1.59 -23.38
C GLN A 40 3.47 -1.07 -24.03
N GLN A 41 2.62 -1.95 -24.56
CA GLN A 41 1.32 -1.55 -25.10
C GLN A 41 0.41 -0.94 -24.02
N GLU A 42 0.38 -1.54 -22.83
CA GLU A 42 -0.41 -1.04 -21.71
C GLU A 42 0.09 0.32 -21.19
N ILE A 43 1.41 0.50 -21.09
CA ILE A 43 1.99 1.78 -20.67
C ILE A 43 1.78 2.87 -21.72
N GLN A 44 1.88 2.56 -23.01
CA GLN A 44 1.57 3.50 -24.09
C GLN A 44 0.08 3.92 -24.05
N GLU A 45 -0.82 2.99 -23.77
CA GLU A 45 -2.25 3.29 -23.56
C GLU A 45 -2.44 4.24 -22.37
N ILE A 46 -1.77 3.97 -21.24
CA ILE A 46 -1.81 4.82 -20.04
C ILE A 46 -1.30 6.23 -20.33
N ALA A 47 -0.13 6.35 -20.97
CA ALA A 47 0.47 7.62 -21.33
C ALA A 47 -0.45 8.40 -22.28
N ALA A 48 -1.00 7.75 -23.32
CA ALA A 48 -1.93 8.39 -24.25
C ALA A 48 -3.21 8.88 -23.57
N LEU A 49 -3.75 8.13 -22.59
CA LEU A 49 -4.90 8.56 -21.79
C LEU A 49 -4.55 9.77 -20.92
N ARG A 50 -3.42 9.72 -20.21
CA ARG A 50 -2.93 10.81 -19.36
C ARG A 50 -2.71 12.09 -20.17
N ASP A 51 -1.99 11.99 -21.30
CA ASP A 51 -1.54 13.14 -22.07
C ASP A 51 -2.71 13.87 -22.77
N ARG A 52 -3.83 13.19 -23.02
CA ARG A 52 -5.08 13.80 -23.53
C ARG A 52 -6.05 14.22 -22.43
N GLY A 53 -5.67 14.11 -21.16
CA GLY A 53 -6.50 14.47 -20.01
C GLY A 53 -7.68 13.51 -19.75
N ALA A 54 -7.62 12.28 -20.25
CA ALA A 54 -8.63 11.26 -19.97
C ALA A 54 -8.34 10.56 -18.63
N SER A 55 -9.40 10.05 -17.99
CA SER A 55 -9.24 9.28 -16.75
C SER A 55 -8.49 7.97 -17.02
N VAL A 56 -7.39 7.77 -16.30
CA VAL A 56 -6.54 6.56 -16.36
C VAL A 56 -6.96 5.55 -15.29
N MET A 57 -7.26 6.06 -14.10
CA MET A 57 -7.62 5.27 -12.94
C MET A 57 -9.14 5.05 -12.93
N PRO A 58 -9.63 3.84 -12.68
CA PRO A 58 -11.06 3.58 -12.60
C PRO A 58 -11.70 4.41 -11.47
N GLU A 59 -12.78 5.10 -11.78
CA GLU A 59 -13.55 5.87 -10.80
C GLU A 59 -14.94 5.24 -10.69
N ILE A 60 -15.31 4.83 -9.48
CA ILE A 60 -16.64 4.29 -9.18
C ILE A 60 -17.27 5.06 -8.03
N ARG A 61 -18.60 5.18 -8.03
CA ARG A 61 -19.30 5.83 -6.92
C ARG A 61 -19.57 4.80 -5.83
N PHE A 62 -19.40 5.19 -4.57
CA PHE A 62 -19.70 4.33 -3.43
C PHE A 62 -21.12 3.77 -3.50
N GLN A 63 -22.12 4.57 -3.89
CA GLN A 63 -23.50 4.11 -4.04
C GLN A 63 -23.67 2.93 -5.02
N ASP A 64 -22.83 2.85 -6.06
CA ASP A 64 -22.90 1.77 -7.04
C ASP A 64 -22.34 0.46 -6.45
N ILE A 65 -21.41 0.55 -5.48
CA ILE A 65 -20.96 -0.59 -4.67
C ILE A 65 -22.12 -1.09 -3.80
N VAL A 66 -22.77 -0.20 -3.06
CA VAL A 66 -23.89 -0.55 -2.16
C VAL A 66 -25.04 -1.18 -2.95
N ALA A 67 -25.33 -0.66 -4.14
CA ALA A 67 -26.39 -1.16 -5.00
C ALA A 67 -26.02 -2.44 -5.78
N GLY A 68 -24.77 -2.93 -5.69
CA GLY A 68 -24.30 -4.08 -6.46
C GLY A 68 -24.23 -3.82 -7.98
N ASN A 69 -24.10 -2.55 -8.39
CA ASN A 69 -24.19 -2.08 -9.77
C ASN A 69 -22.82 -1.86 -10.43
N ILE A 70 -21.77 -2.54 -9.94
CA ILE A 70 -20.44 -2.48 -10.56
C ILE A 70 -20.35 -3.55 -11.65
N SER A 71 -20.29 -3.13 -12.90
CA SER A 71 -20.21 -4.03 -14.06
C SER A 71 -18.93 -4.86 -14.07
N GLN A 72 -18.97 -6.01 -14.73
CA GLN A 72 -17.79 -6.87 -14.94
C GLN A 72 -16.65 -6.13 -15.67
N ALA A 73 -16.99 -5.22 -16.60
CA ALA A 73 -16.01 -4.39 -17.29
C ALA A 73 -15.28 -3.43 -16.33
N GLN A 74 -16.00 -2.82 -15.38
CA GLN A 74 -15.38 -1.99 -14.34
C GLN A 74 -14.50 -2.82 -13.42
N GLN A 75 -14.95 -3.99 -12.97
CA GLN A 75 -14.16 -4.89 -12.13
C GLN A 75 -12.87 -5.34 -12.85
N HIS A 76 -12.97 -5.71 -14.13
CA HIS A 76 -11.81 -6.06 -14.95
C HIS A 76 -10.86 -4.88 -15.12
N LEU A 77 -11.37 -3.67 -15.31
CA LEU A 77 -10.52 -2.48 -15.42
C LEU A 77 -9.79 -2.17 -14.10
N ILE A 78 -10.45 -2.33 -12.96
CA ILE A 78 -9.81 -2.22 -11.63
C ILE A 78 -8.69 -3.25 -11.49
N ARG A 79 -8.94 -4.51 -11.89
CA ARG A 79 -7.92 -5.56 -11.88
C ARG A 79 -6.74 -5.26 -12.83
N LYS A 80 -7.02 -4.78 -14.05
CA LYS A 80 -5.99 -4.38 -15.02
C LYS A 80 -5.11 -3.25 -14.47
N ARG A 81 -5.73 -2.18 -13.97
CA ARG A 81 -5.03 -1.00 -13.45
C ARG A 81 -4.43 -1.20 -12.07
N GLY A 82 -4.91 -2.20 -11.32
CA GLY A 82 -4.52 -2.45 -9.94
C GLY A 82 -4.94 -1.34 -8.98
N CYS A 83 -5.84 -0.43 -9.36
CA CYS A 83 -6.25 0.68 -8.52
C CYS A 83 -7.69 1.12 -8.82
N ALA A 84 -8.27 1.87 -7.88
CA ALA A 84 -9.60 2.46 -8.03
C ALA A 84 -9.76 3.69 -7.13
N VAL A 85 -10.40 4.73 -7.66
CA VAL A 85 -10.99 5.81 -6.87
C VAL A 85 -12.44 5.46 -6.55
N ILE A 86 -12.81 5.52 -5.28
CA ILE A 86 -14.19 5.40 -4.83
C ILE A 86 -14.68 6.79 -4.44
N ARG A 87 -15.60 7.32 -5.23
CA ARG A 87 -16.18 8.64 -5.07
C ARG A 87 -17.27 8.62 -4.01
N ASN A 88 -17.28 9.65 -3.16
CA ASN A 88 -18.27 9.85 -2.11
C ASN A 88 -18.40 8.64 -1.16
N THR A 89 -17.28 8.01 -0.78
CA THR A 89 -17.29 6.95 0.25
C THR A 89 -17.83 7.48 1.56
N PHE A 90 -17.48 8.72 1.91
CA PHE A 90 -18.05 9.43 3.04
C PHE A 90 -18.73 10.72 2.57
N PRO A 91 -19.77 11.20 3.29
CA PRO A 91 -20.28 12.54 3.10
C PRO A 91 -19.15 13.57 3.25
N GLN A 92 -19.07 14.52 2.33
CA GLN A 92 -18.01 15.53 2.32
C GLN A 92 -17.90 16.28 3.66
N ALA A 93 -19.03 16.74 4.20
CA ALA A 93 -19.08 17.44 5.49
C ALA A 93 -18.54 16.62 6.67
N LEU A 94 -18.70 15.29 6.63
CA LEU A 94 -18.14 14.40 7.66
C LEU A 94 -16.61 14.34 7.56
N ALA A 95 -16.07 14.21 6.35
CA ALA A 95 -14.64 14.20 6.12
C ALA A 95 -13.97 15.54 6.45
N GLU A 96 -14.63 16.66 6.16
CA GLU A 96 -14.19 18.00 6.56
C GLU A 96 -14.18 18.17 8.09
N ALA A 97 -15.21 17.68 8.78
CA ALA A 97 -15.25 17.67 10.24
C ALA A 97 -14.14 16.81 10.85
N TRP A 98 -13.84 15.65 10.25
CA TRP A 98 -12.68 14.83 10.63
C TRP A 98 -11.37 15.56 10.42
N ASN A 99 -11.20 16.27 9.30
CA ASN A 99 -10.00 17.05 9.02
C ASN A 99 -9.72 18.10 10.09
N GLN A 100 -10.78 18.81 10.51
CA GLN A 100 -10.71 19.83 11.56
C GLN A 100 -10.35 19.19 12.91
N ARG A 101 -11.08 18.14 13.32
CA ARG A 101 -10.86 17.45 14.60
C ARG A 101 -9.46 16.83 14.71
N ILE A 102 -8.89 16.31 13.62
CA ILE A 102 -7.49 15.84 13.61
C ILE A 102 -6.53 17.03 13.79
N GLY A 103 -6.79 18.16 13.13
CA GLY A 103 -6.00 19.37 13.30
C GLY A 103 -5.99 19.87 14.74
N ASP A 104 -7.18 19.94 15.36
CA ASP A 104 -7.35 20.34 16.76
C ASP A 104 -6.65 19.35 17.70
N TYR A 105 -6.86 18.04 17.51
CA TYR A 105 -6.20 16.99 18.30
C TYR A 105 -4.67 17.08 18.26
N VAL A 106 -4.09 17.36 17.10
CA VAL A 106 -2.63 17.52 16.92
C VAL A 106 -2.13 18.81 17.58
N ALA A 107 -2.88 19.91 17.47
CA ALA A 107 -2.52 21.20 18.01
C ALA A 107 -2.65 21.27 19.54
N GLU A 108 -3.80 20.85 20.08
CA GLU A 108 -4.10 20.91 21.52
C GLU A 108 -3.19 20.01 22.35
N ASN A 109 -2.70 18.92 21.76
CA ASN A 109 -1.73 18.02 22.39
C ASN A 109 -0.26 18.39 22.11
N GLY A 110 0.00 19.54 21.47
CA GLY A 110 1.36 20.06 21.27
C GLY A 110 2.26 19.18 20.42
N TYR A 111 1.71 18.47 19.41
CA TYR A 111 2.49 17.54 18.57
C TYR A 111 3.67 18.25 17.91
N TYR A 112 3.44 19.41 17.30
CA TYR A 112 4.47 20.18 16.58
C TYR A 112 5.51 20.82 17.51
N ASP A 113 5.19 20.98 18.79
CA ASP A 113 6.10 21.51 19.82
C ASP A 113 6.92 20.39 20.49
N THR A 114 6.55 19.13 20.26
CA THR A 114 7.27 17.98 20.80
C THR A 114 8.46 17.65 19.90
N PRO A 115 9.71 17.62 20.43
CA PRO A 115 10.87 17.29 19.61
C PRO A 115 10.75 15.93 18.92
N ASP A 116 11.22 15.85 17.67
CA ASP A 116 11.40 14.58 16.97
C ASP A 116 12.33 13.68 17.81
N LYS A 117 11.87 12.45 18.07
CA LYS A 117 12.62 11.47 18.86
C LYS A 117 13.76 10.82 18.05
N GLY A 118 13.83 11.05 16.74
CA GLY A 118 14.88 10.56 15.85
C GLY A 118 14.85 9.03 15.65
N LEU A 119 13.70 8.41 15.93
CA LEU A 119 13.52 6.96 15.90
C LEU A 119 13.10 6.45 14.52
N ASP A 120 12.32 7.23 13.76
CA ASP A 120 11.98 6.92 12.38
C ASP A 120 12.96 7.62 11.41
N LYS A 121 13.83 6.82 10.78
CA LYS A 121 14.76 7.31 9.74
C LYS A 121 14.26 7.05 8.32
N TYR A 122 13.13 6.37 8.15
CA TYR A 122 12.62 5.95 6.86
C TYR A 122 12.23 7.14 5.98
N PHE A 123 11.65 8.18 6.59
CA PHE A 123 11.24 9.41 5.91
C PHE A 123 12.17 10.60 6.16
N SER A 124 13.42 10.36 6.59
CA SER A 124 14.35 11.44 6.95
C SER A 124 14.65 12.41 5.81
N SER A 125 14.48 12.00 4.54
CA SER A 125 14.58 12.89 3.37
C SER A 125 13.39 13.84 3.16
N LEU A 126 12.26 13.61 3.84
CA LEU A 126 11.08 14.50 3.82
C LEU A 126 11.19 15.65 4.83
N GLN A 127 12.17 15.63 5.74
CA GLN A 127 12.19 16.43 6.98
C GLN A 127 12.83 17.84 6.86
N THR A 128 12.54 18.61 5.82
CA THR A 128 12.81 20.07 5.89
C THR A 128 11.53 20.81 6.27
N GLY A 129 11.36 21.14 7.57
CA GLY A 129 10.21 21.90 8.08
C GLY A 129 9.33 21.08 9.03
N LYS A 130 8.02 21.40 9.08
CA LYS A 130 7.05 20.62 9.87
C LYS A 130 6.92 19.19 9.32
N PRO A 131 6.76 18.17 10.17
CA PRO A 131 6.55 16.82 9.70
C PRO A 131 5.22 16.71 8.92
N GLN A 132 5.29 16.14 7.72
CA GLN A 132 4.10 15.95 6.86
C GLN A 132 3.32 14.68 7.19
N ILE A 133 4.02 13.62 7.59
CA ILE A 133 3.43 12.37 8.05
C ILE A 133 3.49 12.39 9.57
N LEU A 134 2.32 12.32 10.21
CA LEU A 134 2.21 12.41 11.66
C LEU A 134 2.11 11.00 12.25
N SER A 135 2.94 10.72 13.25
CA SER A 135 2.90 9.49 14.05
C SER A 135 1.76 9.54 15.06
N VAL A 136 0.56 9.68 14.51
CA VAL A 136 -0.75 9.76 15.17
C VAL A 136 -1.61 8.65 14.59
N TYR A 137 -2.08 7.77 15.46
CA TYR A 137 -2.73 6.51 15.14
C TYR A 137 -4.14 6.44 15.72
N TRP A 138 -4.41 7.07 16.87
CA TRP A 138 -5.59 6.81 17.71
C TRP A 138 -6.52 8.02 17.88
N SER A 139 -6.45 9.00 16.99
CA SER A 139 -7.44 10.09 16.99
C SER A 139 -8.86 9.51 16.75
N LYS A 140 -9.86 10.11 17.38
CA LYS A 140 -11.27 9.69 17.18
C LYS A 140 -11.69 9.68 15.71
N PRO A 141 -11.36 10.69 14.88
CA PRO A 141 -11.62 10.63 13.44
C PRO A 141 -11.01 9.43 12.70
N GLN A 142 -9.76 9.05 13.01
CA GLN A 142 -9.14 7.86 12.41
C GLN A 142 -9.90 6.59 12.81
N MET A 143 -10.28 6.46 14.08
CA MET A 143 -11.02 5.29 14.56
C MET A 143 -12.42 5.23 13.98
N GLU A 144 -13.15 6.35 13.95
CA GLU A 144 -14.46 6.50 13.31
C GLU A 144 -14.42 6.08 11.83
N ALA A 145 -13.45 6.59 11.05
CA ALA A 145 -13.34 6.27 9.62
C ALA A 145 -13.02 4.80 9.36
N ARG A 146 -12.13 4.18 10.15
CA ARG A 146 -11.75 2.76 10.02
C ARG A 146 -12.94 1.82 10.26
N GLN A 147 -13.75 2.12 11.28
CA GLN A 147 -14.88 1.28 11.69
C GLN A 147 -16.21 1.63 11.02
N HIS A 148 -16.25 2.66 10.15
CA HIS A 148 -17.47 3.09 9.51
C HIS A 148 -18.01 2.03 8.54
N GLU A 149 -19.34 1.88 8.45
CA GLU A 149 -19.97 0.86 7.60
C GLU A 149 -19.62 1.05 6.11
N ASN A 150 -19.62 2.29 5.59
CA ASN A 150 -19.18 2.57 4.21
C ASN A 150 -17.74 2.09 3.93
N MET A 151 -16.84 2.20 4.92
CA MET A 151 -15.47 1.67 4.79
C MET A 151 -15.49 0.15 4.76
N ALA A 152 -16.29 -0.50 5.60
CA ALA A 152 -16.45 -1.95 5.58
C ALA A 152 -16.96 -2.43 4.21
N GLN A 153 -18.04 -1.85 3.68
CA GLN A 153 -18.60 -2.21 2.37
C GLN A 153 -17.60 -2.00 1.23
N THR A 154 -16.85 -0.91 1.26
CA THR A 154 -15.79 -0.63 0.28
C THR A 154 -14.70 -1.71 0.30
N ARG A 155 -14.19 -2.06 1.49
CA ARG A 155 -13.16 -3.08 1.63
C ARG A 155 -13.65 -4.48 1.24
N ARG A 156 -14.88 -4.86 1.61
CA ARG A 156 -15.51 -6.12 1.16
C ARG A 156 -15.57 -6.22 -0.37
N PHE A 157 -16.01 -5.15 -1.04
CA PHE A 157 -16.04 -5.09 -2.49
C PHE A 157 -14.64 -5.28 -3.09
N LEU A 158 -13.65 -4.56 -2.59
CA LEU A 158 -12.28 -4.63 -3.09
C LEU A 158 -11.66 -6.02 -2.87
N ASN A 159 -11.82 -6.62 -1.70
CA ASN A 159 -11.34 -7.97 -1.41
C ASN A 159 -11.96 -9.02 -2.33
N ARG A 160 -13.24 -8.87 -2.68
CA ARG A 160 -13.93 -9.79 -3.60
C ARG A 160 -13.45 -9.71 -5.05
N LEU A 161 -12.63 -8.72 -5.41
CA LEU A 161 -11.95 -8.68 -6.71
C LEU A 161 -10.83 -9.74 -6.82
N TRP A 162 -10.37 -10.28 -5.68
CA TRP A 162 -9.34 -11.29 -5.60
C TRP A 162 -9.90 -12.70 -5.73
N THR A 163 -9.11 -13.58 -6.34
CA THR A 163 -9.28 -15.02 -6.18
C THR A 163 -8.75 -15.39 -4.80
N HIS A 164 -9.65 -15.49 -3.82
CA HIS A 164 -9.33 -15.60 -2.38
C HIS A 164 -9.40 -17.04 -1.85
N GLU A 165 -9.60 -18.03 -2.73
CA GLU A 165 -9.56 -19.46 -2.42
C GLU A 165 -8.43 -20.13 -3.20
N HIS A 166 -7.75 -21.09 -2.57
CA HIS A 166 -6.71 -21.90 -3.18
C HIS A 166 -6.76 -23.33 -2.64
N GLY A 167 -6.67 -24.33 -3.50
CA GLY A 167 -6.71 -25.74 -3.07
C GLY A 167 -7.98 -26.16 -2.32
N GLY A 168 -9.11 -25.47 -2.55
CA GLY A 168 -10.38 -25.71 -1.85
C GLY A 168 -10.45 -25.11 -0.44
N GLN A 169 -9.52 -24.23 -0.07
CA GLN A 169 -9.52 -23.50 1.19
C GLN A 169 -9.46 -21.99 0.96
N ALA A 170 -10.10 -21.21 1.82
CA ALA A 170 -9.98 -19.76 1.80
C ALA A 170 -8.57 -19.34 2.25
N VAL A 171 -7.88 -18.55 1.44
CA VAL A 171 -6.62 -17.88 1.82
C VAL A 171 -6.91 -16.77 2.83
N PHE A 172 -7.99 -16.04 2.60
CA PHE A 172 -8.54 -15.05 3.51
C PHE A 172 -10.05 -14.97 3.35
N ASP A 173 -10.73 -14.40 4.34
CA ASP A 173 -12.15 -14.10 4.28
C ASP A 173 -12.36 -12.67 3.74
N PRO A 174 -12.98 -12.49 2.56
CA PRO A 174 -13.12 -11.17 1.97
C PRO A 174 -14.15 -10.29 2.67
N ASP A 175 -15.04 -10.85 3.49
CA ASP A 175 -16.14 -10.13 4.13
C ASP A 175 -15.84 -9.67 5.56
N ARG A 176 -14.75 -10.19 6.15
CA ARG A 176 -14.24 -9.81 7.46
C ARG A 176 -12.94 -9.04 7.31
N GLU A 177 -12.77 -8.01 8.12
CA GLU A 177 -11.65 -7.08 8.02
C GLU A 177 -10.87 -7.01 9.32
N CYS A 178 -9.56 -6.88 9.25
CA CYS A 178 -8.73 -6.50 10.38
C CYS A 178 -8.43 -5.00 10.28
N THR A 179 -8.57 -4.27 11.38
CA THR A 179 -8.10 -2.89 11.43
C THR A 179 -6.58 -2.90 11.44
N TYR A 180 -5.96 -2.22 10.47
CA TYR A 180 -4.55 -1.86 10.52
C TYR A 180 -4.43 -0.37 10.84
N ALA A 181 -3.85 -0.04 11.98
CA ALA A 181 -3.69 1.34 12.43
C ALA A 181 -2.46 1.98 11.78
N ASP A 182 -2.71 2.91 10.88
CA ASP A 182 -1.68 3.69 10.18
C ASP A 182 -1.80 5.19 10.51
N ARG A 183 -0.81 5.95 10.06
CA ARG A 183 -0.62 7.38 10.29
C ARG A 183 -1.63 8.22 9.52
N THR A 184 -1.54 9.53 9.70
CA THR A 184 -2.21 10.54 8.87
C THR A 184 -1.16 11.45 8.22
N ARG A 185 -1.45 11.98 7.03
CA ARG A 185 -0.60 12.98 6.38
C ARG A 185 -1.32 14.30 6.40
N ARG A 186 -0.60 15.36 6.76
CA ARG A 186 -1.04 16.75 6.63
C ARG A 186 0.06 17.54 5.92
N ARG A 187 -0.18 17.93 4.67
CA ARG A 187 0.80 18.63 3.82
C ARG A 187 0.33 20.05 3.53
N GLU A 188 1.19 21.03 3.76
CA GLU A 188 0.89 22.46 3.59
C GLU A 188 1.22 22.92 2.14
N PRO A 189 0.54 23.98 1.64
CA PRO A 189 0.94 24.66 0.41
C PRO A 189 2.41 25.09 0.43
N GLY A 190 3.13 24.85 -0.68
CA GLY A 190 4.54 25.25 -0.81
C GLY A 190 5.55 24.27 -0.21
N ASP A 191 5.10 23.17 0.41
CA ASP A 191 5.96 22.13 0.94
C ASP A 191 6.82 21.47 -0.15
N ASN A 192 8.14 21.58 0.00
CA ASN A 192 9.17 21.07 -0.92
C ASN A 192 9.92 19.85 -0.35
N SER A 193 9.20 18.93 0.30
CA SER A 193 9.78 17.64 0.67
C SER A 193 10.22 16.89 -0.60
N LEU A 194 11.45 16.39 -0.67
CA LEU A 194 11.87 15.44 -1.70
C LEU A 194 10.86 14.29 -1.70
N GLY A 195 9.95 14.23 -2.68
CA GLY A 195 8.80 13.33 -2.65
C GLY A 195 9.21 11.86 -2.49
N LEU A 196 8.23 11.00 -2.30
CA LEU A 196 8.52 9.57 -2.30
C LEU A 196 8.74 9.13 -3.74
N LYS A 197 9.97 8.71 -4.05
CA LYS A 197 10.31 8.14 -5.36
C LYS A 197 9.40 6.94 -5.66
N PRO A 198 9.13 6.62 -6.94
CA PRO A 198 8.36 5.44 -7.33
C PRO A 198 8.88 4.16 -6.65
N HIS A 199 8.04 3.55 -5.81
CA HIS A 199 8.39 2.39 -5.01
C HIS A 199 7.19 1.43 -4.82
N MET A 200 7.49 0.28 -4.22
CA MET A 200 6.54 -0.72 -3.76
C MET A 200 6.86 -1.11 -2.32
N ASP A 201 5.83 -1.18 -1.47
CA ASP A 201 5.97 -1.71 -0.12
C ASP A 201 5.82 -3.24 -0.10
N GLY A 202 5.80 -3.82 1.11
CA GLY A 202 5.50 -5.23 1.29
C GLY A 202 6.63 -6.16 0.82
N GLY A 203 7.89 -5.76 1.07
CA GLY A 203 9.09 -6.53 0.73
C GLY A 203 9.83 -6.03 -0.53
N SER A 204 11.14 -6.22 -0.51
CA SER A 204 12.06 -5.89 -1.60
C SER A 204 12.82 -7.14 -2.07
N VAL A 205 14.00 -7.40 -1.53
CA VAL A 205 14.84 -8.55 -1.88
C VAL A 205 14.14 -9.88 -1.61
N GLU A 206 13.25 -9.91 -0.62
CA GLU A 206 12.49 -11.08 -0.20
C GLU A 206 11.68 -11.68 -1.34
N ARG A 207 11.26 -10.86 -2.31
CA ARG A 207 10.53 -11.32 -3.50
C ARG A 207 11.31 -12.36 -4.31
N TRP A 208 12.65 -12.33 -4.26
CA TRP A 208 13.55 -13.29 -4.92
C TRP A 208 14.29 -14.22 -3.96
N LEU A 209 14.17 -14.01 -2.64
CA LEU A 209 14.91 -14.78 -1.63
C LEU A 209 14.00 -15.72 -0.82
N ASP A 210 12.72 -15.37 -0.66
CA ASP A 210 11.74 -16.17 0.07
C ASP A 210 11.22 -17.32 -0.80
N THR A 211 11.89 -18.46 -0.67
CA THR A 211 11.55 -19.69 -1.40
C THR A 211 10.23 -20.33 -0.97
N GLU A 212 9.71 -19.97 0.20
CA GLU A 212 8.49 -20.58 0.76
C GLU A 212 7.24 -19.74 0.45
N GLY A 213 7.31 -18.41 0.54
CA GLY A 213 6.20 -17.51 0.25
C GLY A 213 6.28 -16.89 -1.15
N PHE A 214 7.15 -15.90 -1.34
CA PHE A 214 7.18 -15.13 -2.59
C PHE A 214 7.43 -15.96 -3.86
N HIS A 215 8.29 -16.99 -3.81
CA HIS A 215 8.47 -17.87 -4.96
C HIS A 215 7.18 -18.60 -5.35
N GLN A 216 6.30 -18.91 -4.39
CA GLN A 216 4.99 -19.52 -4.68
C GLN A 216 4.00 -18.51 -5.25
N VAL A 217 4.06 -17.25 -4.80
CA VAL A 217 3.31 -16.14 -5.42
C VAL A 217 3.72 -15.95 -6.89
N TYR A 218 5.02 -16.01 -7.19
CA TYR A 218 5.57 -15.83 -8.53
C TYR A 218 5.79 -17.13 -9.33
N ARG A 219 5.23 -18.26 -8.88
CA ARG A 219 5.46 -19.60 -9.45
C ARG A 219 5.24 -19.67 -10.97
N HIS A 220 4.25 -18.95 -11.49
CA HIS A 220 3.95 -18.92 -12.92
C HIS A 220 5.01 -18.17 -13.74
N LEU A 221 5.59 -17.10 -13.18
CA LEU A 221 6.72 -16.39 -13.78
C LEU A 221 7.99 -17.26 -13.75
N ILE A 222 8.23 -17.93 -12.62
CA ILE A 222 9.37 -18.86 -12.44
C ILE A 222 9.27 -20.03 -13.43
N SER A 223 8.07 -20.56 -13.69
CA SER A 223 7.88 -21.62 -14.69
C SER A 223 7.93 -21.13 -16.14
N GLY A 224 8.07 -19.83 -16.39
CA GLY A 224 8.06 -19.22 -17.73
C GLY A 224 6.67 -19.08 -18.38
N ASN A 225 5.59 -19.26 -17.62
CA ASN A 225 4.20 -19.12 -18.10
C ASN A 225 3.61 -17.82 -17.55
N TRP A 226 4.12 -16.69 -18.04
CA TRP A 226 3.76 -15.37 -17.53
C TRP A 226 2.30 -15.01 -17.79
N GLU A 227 1.66 -15.60 -18.80
CA GLU A 227 0.24 -15.40 -19.09
C GLU A 227 -0.68 -15.98 -17.99
N ALA A 228 -0.20 -16.99 -17.24
CA ALA A 228 -0.92 -17.55 -16.10
C ALA A 228 -0.68 -16.78 -14.78
N TYR A 229 0.22 -15.80 -14.77
CA TYR A 229 0.43 -14.96 -13.58
C TYR A 229 -0.74 -13.97 -13.44
N ASP A 230 -1.53 -14.16 -12.38
CA ASP A 230 -2.60 -13.26 -11.98
C ASP A 230 -2.19 -12.49 -10.72
N PRO A 231 -1.99 -11.16 -10.79
CA PRO A 231 -1.70 -10.36 -9.60
C PRO A 231 -2.76 -10.51 -8.49
N PHE A 232 -4.00 -10.78 -8.86
CA PHE A 232 -5.15 -10.92 -7.96
C PHE A 232 -5.38 -12.37 -7.47
N ASP A 233 -4.45 -13.28 -7.73
CA ASP A 233 -4.40 -14.57 -7.05
C ASP A 233 -3.85 -14.38 -5.63
N ALA A 234 -4.66 -14.74 -4.63
CA ALA A 234 -4.28 -14.62 -3.23
C ALA A 234 -3.31 -15.72 -2.79
N ALA A 235 -3.21 -16.83 -3.52
CA ALA A 235 -2.44 -18.00 -3.11
C ALA A 235 -1.04 -17.61 -2.60
N TYR A 236 -0.70 -18.11 -1.41
CA TYR A 236 0.59 -17.92 -0.72
C TYR A 236 0.92 -16.49 -0.25
N ARG A 237 0.10 -15.46 -0.56
CA ARG A 237 0.38 -14.07 -0.13
C ARG A 237 0.34 -13.87 1.38
N THR A 238 -0.42 -14.70 2.11
CA THR A 238 -0.46 -14.70 3.57
C THR A 238 0.71 -15.44 4.22
N GLU A 239 1.55 -16.10 3.42
CA GLU A 239 2.68 -16.93 3.86
C GLU A 239 4.03 -16.26 3.58
N THR A 240 4.03 -15.09 2.92
CA THR A 240 5.24 -14.33 2.60
C THR A 240 5.99 -13.89 3.84
N ARG A 241 7.32 -13.90 3.71
CA ARG A 241 8.25 -13.49 4.76
C ARG A 241 9.00 -12.24 4.36
N GLU A 242 9.00 -11.28 5.26
CA GLU A 242 9.65 -9.98 5.09
C GLU A 242 10.75 -9.82 6.16
N ILE A 243 11.80 -9.08 5.83
CA ILE A 243 12.90 -8.75 6.73
C ILE A 243 12.39 -7.69 7.71
N PRO A 244 12.32 -7.97 9.03
CA PRO A 244 11.76 -7.03 9.99
C PRO A 244 12.43 -5.66 9.91
N SER A 245 11.63 -4.62 9.64
CA SER A 245 12.10 -3.23 9.61
C SER A 245 10.93 -2.26 9.75
N PRO A 246 11.19 -0.97 10.06
CA PRO A 246 10.15 0.08 10.04
C PRO A 246 9.48 0.30 8.67
N ALA A 247 9.96 -0.36 7.61
CA ALA A 247 9.39 -0.31 6.26
C ALA A 247 8.42 -1.48 5.98
N VAL A 248 8.31 -2.43 6.91
CA VAL A 248 7.55 -3.67 6.72
C VAL A 248 6.19 -3.58 7.39
N CYS A 249 5.16 -4.01 6.67
CA CYS A 249 3.83 -4.20 7.21
C CYS A 249 3.67 -5.68 7.59
N SER A 250 3.39 -5.95 8.86
CA SER A 250 3.21 -7.32 9.36
C SER A 250 1.85 -7.93 8.96
N MET A 251 0.92 -7.13 8.43
CA MET A 251 -0.35 -7.60 7.86
C MET A 251 -0.26 -7.83 6.35
N PHE A 252 -0.99 -8.83 5.86
CA PHE A 252 -1.37 -8.93 4.45
C PHE A 252 -2.45 -7.89 4.11
N ARG A 253 -2.13 -6.98 3.19
CA ARG A 253 -3.08 -5.99 2.65
C ARG A 253 -3.42 -6.34 1.20
N THR A 254 -4.70 -6.50 0.89
CA THR A 254 -5.20 -6.67 -0.49
C THR A 254 -5.15 -5.35 -1.25
N PHE A 255 -5.30 -4.24 -0.54
CA PHE A 255 -5.12 -2.90 -1.07
C PHE A 255 -4.49 -2.01 -0.01
N GLN A 256 -3.52 -1.21 -0.41
CA GLN A 256 -3.25 0.04 0.29
C GLN A 256 -4.33 1.05 -0.08
N GLY A 257 -4.48 2.08 0.74
CA GLY A 257 -5.47 3.11 0.46
C GLY A 257 -5.40 4.27 1.43
N TRP A 258 -6.07 5.35 1.05
CA TRP A 258 -6.31 6.47 1.94
C TRP A 258 -7.63 7.17 1.65
N THR A 259 -8.10 7.90 2.67
CA THR A 259 -9.29 8.76 2.60
C THR A 259 -8.89 10.23 2.50
N ALA A 260 -9.43 10.95 1.51
CA ALA A 260 -9.24 12.38 1.35
C ALA A 260 -9.93 13.15 2.48
N LEU A 261 -9.17 14.01 3.16
CA LEU A 261 -9.68 14.96 4.16
C LEU A 261 -9.82 16.38 3.62
N THR A 262 -9.14 16.68 2.51
CA THR A 262 -9.17 17.96 1.80
C THR A 262 -9.24 17.73 0.29
N PRO A 263 -9.70 18.72 -0.49
CA PRO A 263 -9.53 18.70 -1.94
C PRO A 263 -8.05 18.61 -2.31
N GLN A 264 -7.69 17.68 -3.20
CA GLN A 264 -6.30 17.52 -3.66
C GLN A 264 -6.26 16.80 -5.02
N GLY A 265 -5.31 17.15 -5.88
CA GLY A 265 -5.14 16.53 -7.19
C GLY A 265 -3.75 16.77 -7.77
N PRO A 266 -3.61 16.63 -9.11
CA PRO A 266 -2.33 16.84 -9.77
C PRO A 266 -1.71 18.20 -9.44
N ASN A 267 -0.42 18.22 -9.11
CA ASN A 267 0.37 19.37 -8.64
C ASN A 267 0.12 19.82 -7.18
N ASP A 268 -0.76 19.15 -6.42
CA ASP A 268 -0.97 19.43 -4.99
C ASP A 268 -0.07 18.54 -4.10
N GLY A 269 1.07 18.08 -4.63
CA GLY A 269 1.95 17.20 -3.86
C GLY A 269 1.29 15.83 -3.60
N THR A 270 0.45 15.37 -4.54
CA THR A 270 -0.46 14.23 -4.34
C THR A 270 0.19 12.88 -4.69
N LEU A 271 -0.58 11.79 -4.53
CA LEU A 271 -0.18 10.44 -4.91
C LEU A 271 -0.03 10.33 -6.44
N GLN A 272 0.99 9.61 -6.88
CA GLN A 272 1.11 9.10 -8.24
C GLN A 272 1.15 7.58 -8.22
N LEU A 273 0.59 6.95 -9.24
CA LEU A 273 0.61 5.51 -9.44
C LEU A 273 1.17 5.18 -10.83
N ILE A 274 1.73 3.99 -10.99
CA ILE A 274 1.82 3.34 -12.30
C ILE A 274 0.62 2.38 -12.37
N PRO A 275 -0.49 2.75 -13.04
CA PRO A 275 -1.76 2.05 -12.93
C PRO A 275 -1.76 0.80 -13.81
N SER A 276 -0.97 -0.20 -13.39
CA SER A 276 -0.91 -1.53 -13.95
C SER A 276 -0.57 -2.53 -12.85
N SER A 277 -1.40 -3.57 -12.69
CA SER A 277 -1.19 -4.62 -11.69
C SER A 277 -0.04 -5.58 -12.05
N ARG A 278 0.48 -5.53 -13.27
CA ARG A 278 1.47 -6.49 -13.79
C ARG A 278 2.92 -6.03 -13.65
N VAL A 279 3.15 -4.77 -13.27
CA VAL A 279 4.51 -4.17 -13.20
C VAL A 279 5.43 -4.96 -12.27
N MET A 280 4.95 -5.43 -11.12
CA MET A 280 5.78 -6.25 -10.23
C MET A 280 6.24 -7.56 -10.88
N GLY A 281 5.34 -8.26 -11.57
CA GLY A 281 5.71 -9.50 -12.26
C GLY A 281 6.77 -9.24 -13.34
N TRP A 282 6.66 -8.11 -14.03
CA TRP A 282 7.67 -7.66 -14.99
C TRP A 282 9.00 -7.31 -14.31
N MET A 283 8.98 -6.58 -13.18
CA MET A 283 10.18 -6.25 -12.40
C MET A 283 10.86 -7.51 -11.84
N PHE A 284 10.09 -8.53 -11.44
CA PHE A 284 10.61 -9.82 -10.99
C PHE A 284 11.48 -10.46 -12.08
N LEU A 285 10.99 -10.50 -13.32
CA LEU A 285 11.73 -11.01 -14.48
C LEU A 285 12.89 -10.10 -14.90
N ARG A 286 12.73 -8.77 -14.76
CA ARG A 286 13.77 -7.77 -15.09
C ARG A 286 15.07 -8.02 -14.33
N ALA A 287 14.98 -8.36 -13.05
CA ALA A 287 16.12 -8.63 -12.17
C ALA A 287 16.91 -9.90 -12.54
N LEU A 288 16.31 -10.79 -13.35
CA LEU A 288 16.90 -12.07 -13.76
C LEU A 288 17.64 -12.01 -15.11
N GLN A 289 17.59 -10.88 -15.80
CA GLN A 289 18.24 -10.70 -17.11
C GLN A 289 19.78 -10.64 -17.00
N ASP A 290 20.48 -10.97 -18.08
CA ASP A 290 21.93 -11.14 -18.10
C ASP A 290 22.72 -9.82 -17.99
N ASP A 291 22.07 -8.69 -18.26
CA ASP A 291 22.63 -7.36 -18.08
C ASP A 291 22.57 -6.87 -16.62
N VAL A 292 21.92 -7.63 -15.73
CA VAL A 292 21.88 -7.34 -14.29
C VAL A 292 23.00 -8.11 -13.58
N PRO A 293 23.87 -7.44 -12.80
CA PRO A 293 24.94 -8.10 -12.03
C PRO A 293 24.42 -9.28 -11.20
N ALA A 294 25.26 -10.31 -11.03
CA ALA A 294 24.88 -11.55 -10.37
C ALA A 294 24.51 -11.37 -8.88
N ASP A 295 24.99 -10.32 -8.23
CA ASP A 295 24.69 -9.91 -6.85
C ASP A 295 23.68 -8.76 -6.75
N SER A 296 22.98 -8.45 -7.85
CA SER A 296 22.02 -7.35 -7.89
C SER A 296 20.63 -7.80 -8.33
N LEU A 297 19.62 -7.15 -7.74
CA LEU A 297 18.21 -7.25 -8.06
C LEU A 297 17.65 -5.86 -8.43
N CYS A 298 18.29 -5.18 -9.39
CA CYS A 298 17.84 -3.88 -9.92
C CYS A 298 17.63 -2.80 -8.85
N ASP A 299 18.62 -2.63 -7.95
CA ASP A 299 18.61 -1.67 -6.84
C ASP A 299 17.69 -2.04 -5.65
N ALA A 300 17.15 -3.27 -5.59
CA ALA A 300 16.48 -3.76 -4.38
C ALA A 300 17.45 -3.80 -3.19
N ILE A 301 17.02 -3.24 -2.07
CA ILE A 301 17.82 -3.14 -0.83
C ILE A 301 17.03 -3.80 0.31
N PRO A 302 17.65 -4.68 1.11
CA PRO A 302 17.02 -5.28 2.28
C PRO A 302 16.39 -4.23 3.22
N ALA A 303 15.25 -4.56 3.83
CA ALA A 303 14.59 -3.71 4.83
C ALA A 303 14.17 -2.31 4.32
N ARG A 304 14.05 -2.12 3.00
CA ARG A 304 13.57 -0.90 2.32
C ARG A 304 12.47 -1.27 1.33
N ALA A 305 11.59 -0.32 0.99
CA ALA A 305 10.69 -0.48 -0.13
C ALA A 305 11.46 -0.74 -1.45
N LEU A 306 10.86 -1.52 -2.34
CA LEU A 306 11.43 -1.83 -3.64
C LEU A 306 11.36 -0.61 -4.56
N LEU A 307 12.51 -0.11 -5.00
CA LEU A 307 12.60 1.07 -5.86
C LEU A 307 12.29 0.73 -7.33
N CYS A 308 11.41 1.50 -7.96
CA CYS A 308 11.25 1.53 -9.41
C CYS A 308 12.16 2.61 -10.00
N SER A 309 13.44 2.27 -10.23
CA SER A 309 14.45 3.22 -10.71
C SER A 309 14.46 3.42 -12.25
N PRO A 310 14.77 4.63 -12.76
CA PRO A 310 14.90 4.90 -14.19
C PRO A 310 15.88 3.97 -14.91
N ARG A 311 16.99 3.62 -14.27
CA ARG A 311 18.04 2.77 -14.85
C ARG A 311 17.50 1.41 -15.32
N TRP A 312 16.62 0.81 -14.52
CA TRP A 312 16.16 -0.56 -14.73
C TRP A 312 14.72 -0.62 -15.23
N HIS A 313 13.91 0.40 -14.95
CA HIS A 313 12.45 0.34 -15.02
C HIS A 313 11.81 1.49 -15.83
N GLN A 314 12.56 2.15 -16.72
CA GLN A 314 12.04 3.28 -17.51
C GLN A 314 10.72 2.96 -18.22
N LEU A 315 10.58 1.75 -18.78
CA LEU A 315 9.34 1.32 -19.43
C LEU A 315 8.11 1.48 -18.52
N ALA A 316 8.21 1.08 -17.25
CA ALA A 316 7.09 1.23 -16.32
C ALA A 316 6.88 2.71 -15.93
N LEU A 317 7.97 3.44 -15.70
CA LEU A 317 7.95 4.84 -15.27
C LEU A 317 7.28 5.77 -16.28
N ASP A 318 7.30 5.44 -17.58
CA ASP A 318 6.59 6.20 -18.61
C ASP A 318 5.06 6.24 -18.36
N GLY A 319 4.53 5.28 -17.59
CA GLY A 319 3.12 5.20 -17.17
C GLY A 319 2.80 5.89 -15.84
N LEU A 320 3.79 6.50 -15.17
CA LEU A 320 3.56 7.21 -13.91
C LEU A 320 2.54 8.34 -14.11
N THR A 321 1.50 8.34 -13.28
CA THR A 321 0.33 9.22 -13.43
C THR A 321 -0.13 9.70 -12.07
N SER A 322 -0.31 11.01 -11.90
CA SER A 322 -0.94 11.58 -10.71
C SER A 322 -2.40 11.16 -10.61
N ILE A 323 -2.89 10.92 -9.39
CA ILE A 323 -4.31 10.63 -9.18
C ILE A 323 -5.22 11.77 -9.70
N PRO A 324 -6.48 11.50 -10.05
CA PRO A 324 -7.42 12.58 -10.40
C PRO A 324 -7.66 13.50 -9.20
N HIS A 325 -8.29 14.64 -9.45
CA HIS A 325 -8.72 15.53 -8.37
C HIS A 325 -9.72 14.81 -7.45
N MET A 326 -9.49 14.90 -6.15
CA MET A 326 -10.23 14.25 -5.07
C MET A 326 -10.99 15.30 -4.25
N GLN A 327 -12.15 14.92 -3.72
CA GLN A 327 -12.90 15.71 -2.73
C GLN A 327 -12.84 15.06 -1.35
N PRO A 328 -13.04 15.81 -0.25
CA PRO A 328 -13.16 15.22 1.08
C PRO A 328 -14.20 14.10 1.09
N GLY A 329 -13.82 12.93 1.62
CA GLY A 329 -14.66 11.74 1.67
C GLY A 329 -14.50 10.79 0.48
N ASP A 330 -13.80 11.19 -0.58
CA ASP A 330 -13.31 10.25 -1.60
C ASP A 330 -12.22 9.36 -1.02
N THR A 331 -12.05 8.16 -1.59
CA THR A 331 -10.97 7.24 -1.24
C THR A 331 -10.26 6.74 -2.50
N ILE A 332 -8.96 6.48 -2.40
CA ILE A 332 -8.16 5.85 -3.46
C ILE A 332 -7.54 4.57 -2.91
N TRP A 333 -7.51 3.54 -3.75
CA TRP A 333 -7.03 2.21 -3.42
C TRP A 333 -6.07 1.73 -4.49
N TRP A 334 -4.97 1.09 -4.08
CA TRP A 334 -4.05 0.43 -5.00
C TRP A 334 -3.59 -0.90 -4.45
N HIS A 335 -3.52 -1.89 -5.34
CA HIS A 335 -3.07 -3.24 -5.07
C HIS A 335 -1.65 -3.23 -4.47
N PRO A 336 -1.28 -4.15 -3.56
CA PRO A 336 0.01 -4.15 -2.86
C PRO A 336 1.21 -4.14 -3.82
N ASP A 337 1.05 -4.71 -5.02
CA ASP A 337 2.08 -4.75 -6.05
C ASP A 337 2.06 -3.56 -7.05
N VAL A 338 1.28 -2.50 -6.80
CA VAL A 338 1.27 -1.30 -7.64
C VAL A 338 2.35 -0.32 -7.20
N ILE A 339 3.16 0.11 -8.17
CA ILE A 339 4.16 1.16 -7.95
C ILE A 339 3.46 2.48 -7.68
N HIS A 340 3.90 3.17 -6.65
CA HIS A 340 3.38 4.46 -6.27
C HIS A 340 4.48 5.42 -5.80
N ALA A 341 4.16 6.71 -5.86
CA ALA A 341 5.06 7.83 -5.54
C ALA A 341 4.25 8.98 -4.95
N VAL A 342 4.94 9.99 -4.43
CA VAL A 342 4.33 11.27 -4.05
C VAL A 342 5.04 12.38 -4.82
N GLU A 343 4.27 13.28 -5.42
CA GLU A 343 4.83 14.43 -6.16
C GLU A 343 5.79 15.24 -5.28
N ASP A 344 6.93 15.60 -5.87
CA ASP A 344 8.01 16.32 -5.17
C ASP A 344 7.59 17.70 -4.65
N ARG A 345 6.63 18.36 -5.30
CA ARG A 345 6.23 19.74 -4.95
C ARG A 345 4.73 19.84 -4.76
N HIS A 346 4.33 20.61 -3.75
CA HIS A 346 2.95 21.06 -3.58
C HIS A 346 2.80 22.49 -4.13
N GLN A 347 2.29 22.62 -5.35
CA GLN A 347 2.02 23.91 -6.02
C GLN A 347 0.58 24.41 -5.82
N GLY A 348 -0.28 23.59 -5.21
CA GLY A 348 -1.63 23.97 -4.82
C GLY A 348 -1.70 25.05 -3.73
N GLN A 349 -2.92 25.53 -3.49
CA GLN A 349 -3.22 26.63 -2.54
C GLN A 349 -3.83 26.15 -1.21
N GLY A 350 -4.28 24.90 -1.14
CA GLY A 350 -4.89 24.29 0.04
C GLY A 350 -4.05 23.17 0.62
N TYR A 351 -4.44 22.66 1.78
CA TYR A 351 -3.82 21.49 2.39
C TYR A 351 -4.08 20.22 1.55
N SER A 352 -3.16 19.26 1.62
CA SER A 352 -3.26 17.92 1.04
C SER A 352 -3.24 16.87 2.16
N ASN A 353 -4.39 16.70 2.81
CA ASN A 353 -4.54 15.90 4.03
C ASN A 353 -5.24 14.58 3.73
N VAL A 354 -4.74 13.49 4.32
CA VAL A 354 -5.30 12.14 4.16
C VAL A 354 -5.19 11.30 5.43
N MET A 355 -6.07 10.31 5.58
CA MET A 355 -5.89 9.20 6.54
C MET A 355 -5.49 7.93 5.78
N TYR A 356 -4.39 7.29 6.17
CA TYR A 356 -4.01 5.99 5.61
C TYR A 356 -4.92 4.91 6.20
N ILE A 357 -5.68 4.24 5.33
CA ILE A 357 -6.61 3.16 5.68
C ILE A 357 -6.57 2.15 4.52
N GLY A 358 -5.89 1.02 4.75
CA GLY A 358 -5.82 -0.08 3.79
C GLY A 358 -6.94 -1.11 3.98
N ALA A 359 -7.01 -2.07 3.06
CA ALA A 359 -7.86 -3.25 3.16
C ALA A 359 -7.00 -4.44 3.59
N ALA A 360 -7.33 -5.03 4.74
CA ALA A 360 -6.59 -6.10 5.37
C ALA A 360 -7.59 -7.19 5.77
N PRO A 361 -7.97 -8.08 4.83
CA PRO A 361 -9.01 -9.08 5.09
C PRO A 361 -8.61 -10.01 6.23
N TRP A 362 -9.61 -10.63 6.86
CA TRP A 362 -9.34 -11.58 7.92
C TRP A 362 -8.63 -12.82 7.37
N CYS A 363 -7.46 -13.09 7.93
CA CYS A 363 -6.69 -14.33 7.76
C CYS A 363 -5.86 -14.54 9.03
N GLN A 364 -5.24 -15.71 9.20
CA GLN A 364 -4.48 -16.00 10.42
C GLN A 364 -3.33 -15.01 10.65
N LYS A 365 -2.58 -14.63 9.59
CA LYS A 365 -1.50 -13.63 9.65
C LYS A 365 -2.00 -12.30 10.22
N ASN A 366 -3.14 -11.81 9.73
CA ASN A 366 -3.71 -10.54 10.18
C ASN A 366 -4.31 -10.63 11.58
N ALA A 367 -4.96 -11.73 11.93
CA ALA A 367 -5.48 -11.98 13.27
C ALA A 367 -4.36 -12.05 14.32
N ASP A 368 -3.20 -12.62 13.96
CA ASP A 368 -2.03 -12.66 14.84
C ASP A 368 -1.42 -11.28 15.08
N TYR A 369 -1.49 -10.38 14.10
CA TYR A 369 -1.08 -8.99 14.29
C TYR A 369 -2.01 -8.24 15.27
N LEU A 370 -3.33 -8.48 15.21
CA LEU A 370 -4.28 -7.83 16.12
C LEU A 370 -3.97 -8.09 17.60
N LYS A 371 -3.40 -9.25 17.93
CA LYS A 371 -2.93 -9.57 19.30
C LYS A 371 -1.85 -8.60 19.82
N LYS A 372 -1.12 -7.95 18.92
CA LYS A 372 -0.12 -6.91 19.23
C LYS A 372 -0.72 -5.50 19.17
N GLN A 373 -1.56 -5.23 18.17
CA GLN A 373 -2.15 -3.91 17.98
C GLN A 373 -3.18 -3.55 19.05
N ALA A 374 -4.03 -4.50 19.48
CA ALA A 374 -5.05 -4.23 20.47
C ALA A 374 -4.46 -3.72 21.81
N PRO A 375 -3.41 -4.34 22.39
CA PRO A 375 -2.70 -3.76 23.54
C PRO A 375 -2.14 -2.36 23.27
N ALA A 376 -1.53 -2.12 22.10
CA ALA A 376 -0.99 -0.81 21.75
C ALA A 376 -2.08 0.28 21.70
N PHE A 377 -3.26 -0.04 21.14
CA PHE A 377 -4.43 0.84 21.15
C PHE A 377 -4.92 1.13 22.58
N LEU A 378 -5.02 0.10 23.44
CA LEU A 378 -5.45 0.27 24.83
C LEU A 378 -4.46 1.14 25.63
N GLY A 379 -3.16 0.98 25.39
CA GLY A 379 -2.10 1.77 26.02
C GLY A 379 -1.94 3.18 25.43
N GLY A 380 -2.30 3.38 24.17
CA GLY A 380 -1.96 4.59 23.39
C GLY A 380 -0.52 4.61 22.89
N GLU A 381 0.10 3.44 22.78
CA GLU A 381 1.44 3.27 22.21
C GLU A 381 1.40 3.43 20.68
N SER A 382 2.53 3.69 20.04
CA SER A 382 2.62 3.62 18.57
C SER A 382 2.12 2.26 18.08
N ALA A 383 1.50 2.24 16.89
CA ALA A 383 1.11 0.97 16.28
C ALA A 383 2.33 0.04 16.06
N PRO A 384 2.21 -1.29 16.20
CA PRO A 384 3.36 -2.20 16.35
C PRO A 384 4.38 -2.25 15.21
N ASP A 385 4.02 -1.85 13.99
CA ASP A 385 4.93 -1.84 12.83
C ASP A 385 5.70 -0.52 12.68
N PHE A 386 5.37 0.49 13.49
CA PHE A 386 5.99 1.80 13.42
C PHE A 386 7.03 1.98 14.53
N ALA A 387 7.85 3.02 14.40
CA ALA A 387 8.76 3.40 15.46
C ALA A 387 7.97 3.67 16.76
N PRO A 388 8.45 3.21 17.93
CA PRO A 388 7.78 3.38 19.22
C PRO A 388 7.95 4.82 19.75
N GLU A 389 7.54 5.79 18.94
CA GLU A 389 7.55 7.21 19.26
C GLU A 389 6.54 7.54 20.35
N ASN A 390 5.42 6.82 20.44
CA ASN A 390 4.51 6.85 21.59
C ASN A 390 4.04 8.27 21.96
N TYR A 391 3.75 9.11 20.96
CA TYR A 391 3.28 10.49 21.19
C TYR A 391 1.95 10.50 21.95
N GLU A 392 1.03 9.61 21.61
CA GLU A 392 -0.36 9.62 22.10
C GLU A 392 -0.56 9.00 23.49
N LEU A 393 0.51 8.61 24.19
CA LEU A 393 0.41 8.08 25.56
C LEU A 393 -0.23 9.06 26.53
N ALA A 394 0.13 10.35 26.40
CA ALA A 394 -0.32 11.42 27.29
C ALA A 394 -1.41 12.31 26.66
N TYR A 395 -1.86 11.98 25.45
CA TYR A 395 -2.79 12.85 24.72
C TYR A 395 -4.19 12.81 25.35
N HIS A 396 -4.79 13.98 25.46
CA HIS A 396 -6.19 14.15 25.83
C HIS A 396 -7.08 13.87 24.60
N ASP A 397 -8.31 13.41 24.84
CA ASP A 397 -9.31 13.09 23.81
C ASP A 397 -8.89 12.03 22.77
N ARG A 398 -7.88 11.21 23.11
CA ARG A 398 -7.55 9.99 22.35
C ARG A 398 -8.76 9.03 22.33
N ALA A 399 -8.98 8.36 21.21
CA ALA A 399 -10.01 7.31 21.14
C ALA A 399 -9.69 6.16 22.12
N GLY A 400 -10.71 5.71 22.85
CA GLY A 400 -10.68 4.53 23.70
C GLY A 400 -11.70 3.47 23.28
N VAL A 401 -11.83 2.40 24.07
CA VAL A 401 -12.78 1.30 23.80
C VAL A 401 -14.23 1.80 23.70
N ALA A 402 -14.58 2.85 24.44
CA ALA A 402 -15.92 3.45 24.41
C ALA A 402 -16.26 4.11 23.06
N ASP A 403 -15.25 4.49 22.27
CA ASP A 403 -15.43 5.07 20.93
C ASP A 403 -15.55 3.98 19.84
N LEU A 404 -15.44 2.70 20.20
CA LEU A 404 -15.58 1.59 19.26
C LEU A 404 -17.02 1.07 19.21
N THR A 405 -17.55 1.04 17.99
CA THR A 405 -18.72 0.24 17.61
C THR A 405 -18.43 -1.26 17.76
N GLN A 406 -19.46 -2.10 17.73
CA GLN A 406 -19.28 -3.55 17.73
C GLN A 406 -18.36 -4.00 16.59
N LEU A 407 -18.58 -3.50 15.37
CA LEU A 407 -17.72 -3.78 14.22
C LEU A 407 -16.27 -3.35 14.49
N GLY A 408 -16.06 -2.17 15.06
CA GLY A 408 -14.73 -1.66 15.41
C GLY A 408 -13.98 -2.56 16.40
N LYS A 409 -14.68 -3.11 17.40
CA LYS A 409 -14.09 -4.05 18.36
C LYS A 409 -13.72 -5.40 17.72
N GLN A 410 -14.55 -5.92 16.83
CA GLN A 410 -14.27 -7.14 16.07
C GLN A 410 -13.06 -6.95 15.14
N GLN A 411 -13.03 -5.83 14.39
CA GLN A 411 -11.93 -5.49 13.50
C GLN A 411 -10.61 -5.23 14.25
N MET A 412 -10.67 -4.70 15.47
CA MET A 412 -9.49 -4.49 16.33
C MET A 412 -9.02 -5.78 17.04
N GLY A 413 -9.82 -6.86 17.01
CA GLY A 413 -9.51 -8.10 17.72
C GLY A 413 -9.73 -8.03 19.24
N LEU A 414 -10.56 -7.09 19.70
CA LEU A 414 -10.99 -6.97 21.10
C LEU A 414 -12.19 -7.87 21.41
N GLU A 415 -13.00 -8.19 20.40
CA GLU A 415 -14.14 -9.10 20.48
C GLU A 415 -14.08 -10.12 19.31
N PRO A 416 -14.62 -11.34 19.47
CA PRO A 416 -14.71 -12.32 18.38
C PRO A 416 -15.61 -11.85 17.22
N TRP A 417 -15.30 -12.33 16.01
CA TRP A 417 -16.11 -12.13 14.80
C TRP A 417 -17.44 -12.87 14.82
#